data_AF-A0A812Y9W3-F1
#
_entry.id   AF-A0A812Y9W3-F1
#
_cell.length_a   1.000
_cell.length_b   1.000
_cell.length_c   1.000
_cell.angle_alpha   90.00
_cell.angle_beta   90.00
_cell.angle_gamma   90.00
#
_symmetry.space_group_name_H-M   'P 1'
#
loop_
_entity.id
_entity.type
_entity.pdbx_description
1 polymer ?
#
loop_
_entity_poly.entity_id
_entity_poly.type
_entity_poly.pdbx_seq_one_letter_code
_entity_poly.pdbx_strand_id
1 'polypeptide(L)'
;MTFFLPEVHGAKVNSIPSVAGLALASVTARSSTRRRAASSKGPPAWAREDLRYVYPFSNGVEAFSYEPATKRHTIDYARTCWYVLMHVIAFTCGPATFSVPALLLCVGLFVSLQTLGISLSYHRHLTHRSFQCHKYFEYFIAYCGALNMQGNPIWWTMNHTWHHRFSDTPWDPHTPREGLWTAHAGWFFEKERILTKMPEAIVVSHNYTEPGEENEVYLPWFYRESPEFYDFLRETYYLHHIALVILLYMLGGWSFVVWGFVVRFVVSLHGVSAVNSFAHVWGEAPFKTGDDSKNNVWVAMVSS
;
A
#
# COMPACT_ATOMS: atom_id res chain seq x y z
N MET A 1 -14.50 -20.30 10.73
CA MET A 1 -13.62 -20.21 11.90
C MET A 1 -13.48 -18.73 12.22
N THR A 2 -14.25 -18.26 13.19
CA THR A 2 -14.44 -16.85 13.52
C THR A 2 -13.23 -16.38 14.32
N PHE A 3 -12.48 -15.39 13.81
CA PHE A 3 -11.35 -14.81 14.55
C PHE A 3 -11.88 -13.66 15.42
N PHE A 4 -12.04 -13.92 16.71
CA PHE A 4 -12.15 -12.89 17.74
C PHE A 4 -10.75 -12.48 18.19
N LEU A 5 -10.48 -11.17 18.27
CA LEU A 5 -9.33 -10.59 18.97
C LEU A 5 -9.82 -9.41 19.84
N PRO A 6 -9.12 -9.12 20.95
CA PRO A 6 -9.72 -8.63 22.19
C PRO A 6 -10.04 -7.14 22.19
N GLU A 7 -11.07 -6.77 22.94
CA GLU A 7 -11.47 -5.39 23.25
C GLU A 7 -10.30 -4.59 23.85
N VAL A 8 -9.99 -3.44 23.26
CA VAL A 8 -9.05 -2.47 23.82
C VAL A 8 -9.83 -1.56 24.77
N HIS A 9 -9.79 -1.85 26.06
CA HIS A 9 -10.33 -0.97 27.09
C HIS A 9 -9.47 0.30 27.23
N GLY A 10 -10.09 1.45 26.94
CA GLY A 10 -9.94 2.73 27.65
C GLY A 10 -8.53 3.30 27.82
N ALA A 11 -8.00 3.96 26.79
CA ALA A 11 -7.01 5.02 26.99
C ALA A 11 -7.76 6.36 27.16
N LYS A 12 -7.78 6.88 28.40
CA LYS A 12 -8.29 8.24 28.68
C LYS A 12 -7.36 9.27 28.03
N VAL A 13 -7.88 10.03 27.07
CA VAL A 13 -7.24 11.23 26.53
C VAL A 13 -7.44 12.36 27.54
N ASN A 14 -6.36 12.82 28.15
CA ASN A 14 -6.40 14.02 28.99
C ASN A 14 -6.40 15.28 28.10
N SER A 15 -7.18 16.26 28.53
CA SER A 15 -7.52 17.55 27.93
C SER A 15 -6.36 18.33 27.26
N ILE A 16 -6.66 18.89 26.08
CA ILE A 16 -5.85 19.87 25.33
C ILE A 16 -6.19 21.29 25.82
N PRO A 17 -5.21 22.20 26.04
CA PRO A 17 -5.50 23.61 26.32
C PRO A 17 -5.77 24.40 25.02
N SER A 18 -6.78 25.27 25.06
CA SER A 18 -7.15 26.18 23.97
C SER A 18 -6.12 27.31 23.79
N VAL A 19 -5.72 27.62 22.55
CA VAL A 19 -5.02 28.88 22.26
C VAL A 19 -5.58 29.52 20.98
N ALA A 20 -6.13 30.72 21.16
CA ALA A 20 -6.47 31.69 20.13
C ALA A 20 -5.21 32.49 19.72
N GLY A 21 -5.13 32.91 18.44
CA GLY A 21 -4.11 33.86 17.99
C GLY A 21 -4.09 34.11 16.48
N LEU A 22 -4.77 35.17 16.04
CA LEU A 22 -4.71 35.76 14.70
C LEU A 22 -3.37 36.48 14.43
N ALA A 23 -2.85 36.41 13.20
CA ALA A 23 -2.19 37.55 12.52
C ALA A 23 -2.05 37.33 11.00
N LEU A 24 -2.30 38.42 10.25
CA LEU A 24 -2.35 38.54 8.79
C LEU A 24 -1.02 39.01 8.15
N ALA A 25 -0.75 38.49 6.94
CA ALA A 25 -0.19 39.09 5.72
C ALA A 25 1.12 39.92 5.72
N SER A 26 2.01 39.63 4.76
CA SER A 26 2.34 40.56 3.65
C SER A 26 3.16 39.91 2.52
N VAL A 27 2.89 40.37 1.30
CA VAL A 27 3.49 40.00 0.01
C VAL A 27 4.53 41.06 -0.38
N THR A 28 5.70 40.67 -0.90
CA THR A 28 6.52 41.54 -1.78
C THR A 28 7.20 40.72 -2.89
N ALA A 29 7.44 41.37 -4.03
CA ALA A 29 7.63 40.75 -5.34
C ALA A 29 9.05 40.89 -5.94
N ARG A 30 9.43 39.85 -6.71
CA ARG A 30 10.24 39.76 -7.96
C ARG A 30 11.68 40.31 -8.05
N SER A 31 12.57 39.45 -8.58
CA SER A 31 13.54 39.80 -9.63
C SER A 31 13.72 38.64 -10.63
N SER A 32 14.05 38.98 -11.88
CA SER A 32 13.91 38.14 -13.08
C SER A 32 15.25 37.69 -13.68
N THR A 33 15.37 36.39 -14.00
CA THR A 33 16.35 35.89 -14.99
C THR A 33 15.72 34.77 -15.83
N ARG A 34 15.61 35.00 -17.14
CA ARG A 34 15.07 34.07 -18.14
C ARG A 34 15.98 32.85 -18.30
N ARG A 35 15.51 31.67 -17.87
CA ARG A 35 15.90 30.35 -18.41
C ARG A 35 14.69 29.74 -19.12
N ARG A 36 14.91 29.02 -20.22
CA ARG A 36 13.87 28.33 -21.01
C ARG A 36 12.93 27.55 -20.09
N ALA A 37 11.67 27.99 -20.01
CA ALA A 37 10.66 27.39 -19.16
C ALA A 37 10.25 26.03 -19.72
N ALA A 38 10.58 24.96 -19.00
CA ALA A 38 9.73 23.78 -19.00
C ALA A 38 8.31 24.24 -18.67
N SER A 39 7.30 23.76 -19.42
CA SER A 39 5.89 24.09 -19.22
C SER A 39 5.53 24.04 -17.73
N SER A 40 5.43 25.21 -17.11
CA SER A 40 5.13 25.39 -15.67
C SER A 40 3.64 25.29 -15.38
N LYS A 41 2.89 24.53 -16.18
CA LYS A 41 1.52 24.20 -15.85
C LYS A 41 1.58 23.23 -14.69
N GLY A 42 1.53 23.78 -13.47
CA GLY A 42 1.23 23.00 -12.27
C GLY A 42 -0.04 22.17 -12.51
N PRO A 43 -0.23 21.07 -11.76
CA PRO A 43 -1.25 20.08 -12.03
C PRO A 43 -2.61 20.72 -12.34
N PRO A 44 -3.41 20.19 -13.28
CA PRO A 44 -4.72 20.75 -13.62
C PRO A 44 -5.60 20.98 -12.38
N ALA A 45 -6.60 21.86 -12.46
CA ALA A 45 -7.37 22.31 -11.30
C ALA A 45 -7.96 21.15 -10.47
N TRP A 46 -8.42 20.08 -11.13
CA TRP A 46 -8.89 18.84 -10.49
C TRP A 46 -7.83 18.17 -9.60
N ALA A 47 -6.54 18.29 -9.94
CA ALA A 47 -5.44 17.74 -9.18
C ALA A 47 -4.92 18.70 -8.08
N ARG A 48 -5.41 19.95 -8.00
CA ARG A 48 -4.99 20.93 -6.97
C ARG A 48 -5.92 20.99 -5.76
N GLU A 49 -7.23 20.83 -5.97
CA GLU A 49 -8.20 20.75 -4.85
C GLU A 49 -7.98 19.49 -4.01
N ASP A 50 -7.41 18.44 -4.60
CA ASP A 50 -7.30 17.11 -4.02
C ASP A 50 -6.02 16.79 -3.24
N LEU A 51 -4.98 17.62 -3.31
CA LEU A 51 -3.69 17.34 -2.65
C LEU A 51 -3.78 17.35 -1.12
N ARG A 52 -4.76 18.07 -0.55
CA ARG A 52 -5.08 18.00 0.89
C ARG A 52 -5.65 16.64 1.31
N TYR A 53 -6.19 15.87 0.37
CA TYR A 53 -6.85 14.59 0.60
C TYR A 53 -6.01 13.38 0.17
N VAL A 54 -5.04 13.57 -0.74
CA VAL A 54 -4.00 12.58 -1.05
C VAL A 54 -3.04 12.42 0.13
N TYR A 55 -2.85 13.49 0.92
CA TYR A 55 -2.10 13.48 2.17
C TYR A 55 -3.03 13.91 3.31
N PRO A 56 -3.89 13.02 3.85
CA PRO A 56 -4.86 13.38 4.88
C PRO A 56 -4.22 13.95 6.16
N PHE A 57 -2.91 13.76 6.31
CA PHE A 57 -2.10 14.23 7.43
C PHE A 57 -1.61 15.70 7.26
N SER A 58 -2.11 16.47 6.29
CA SER A 58 -1.49 17.77 5.90
C SER A 58 -1.67 18.92 6.90
N ASN A 59 -2.50 18.77 7.94
CA ASN A 59 -2.82 19.87 8.85
C ASN A 59 -2.52 19.46 10.30
N GLY A 60 -1.37 19.88 10.83
CA GLY A 60 -1.17 19.95 12.29
C GLY A 60 -0.37 18.83 12.95
N VAL A 61 0.35 17.99 12.20
CA VAL A 61 1.33 17.08 12.82
C VAL A 61 2.58 17.90 13.18
N GLU A 62 2.50 18.70 14.26
CA GLU A 62 3.69 19.09 15.01
C GLU A 62 4.51 17.82 15.22
N ALA A 63 5.82 17.92 14.99
CA ALA A 63 6.75 16.80 15.02
C ALA A 63 6.49 15.92 16.25
N PHE A 64 5.79 14.79 16.04
CA PHE A 64 5.60 13.81 17.09
C PHE A 64 7.01 13.39 17.51
N SER A 65 7.29 13.49 18.82
CA SER A 65 8.49 12.94 19.39
C SER A 65 8.44 11.43 19.17
N TYR A 66 9.22 10.93 18.23
CA TYR A 66 9.47 9.50 18.09
C TYR A 66 10.25 9.05 19.32
N GLU A 67 9.57 8.46 20.30
CA GLU A 67 10.26 7.54 21.18
C GLU A 67 10.41 6.22 20.41
N PRO A 68 11.65 5.77 20.08
CA PRO A 68 11.83 4.43 19.55
C PRO A 68 11.18 3.48 20.54
N ALA A 69 10.11 2.81 20.10
CA ALA A 69 9.42 1.88 20.96
C ALA A 69 10.44 0.84 21.42
N THR A 70 10.85 0.94 22.69
CA THR A 70 11.66 -0.06 23.39
C THR A 70 10.89 -1.37 23.62
N LYS A 71 9.68 -1.48 23.07
CA LYS A 71 8.81 -2.65 23.14
C LYS A 71 9.30 -3.70 22.17
N ARG A 72 9.44 -4.93 22.68
CA ARG A 72 9.72 -6.13 21.89
C ARG A 72 8.79 -6.20 20.69
N HIS A 73 9.36 -6.27 19.49
CA HIS A 73 8.65 -6.60 18.27
C HIS A 73 8.07 -8.00 18.43
N THR A 74 6.75 -8.11 18.61
CA THR A 74 6.07 -9.41 18.63
C THR A 74 5.79 -9.84 17.20
N ILE A 75 6.07 -11.11 16.95
CA ILE A 75 5.87 -11.71 15.63
C ILE A 75 4.38 -11.97 15.45
N ASP A 76 3.83 -11.47 14.34
CA ASP A 76 2.52 -11.87 13.85
C ASP A 76 2.62 -13.29 13.28
N TYR A 77 2.37 -14.29 14.14
CA TYR A 77 2.47 -15.69 13.78
C TYR A 77 1.52 -16.08 12.64
N ALA A 78 0.34 -15.48 12.53
CA ALA A 78 -0.61 -15.82 11.48
C ALA A 78 -0.07 -15.41 10.10
N ARG A 79 0.37 -14.15 9.97
CA ARG A 79 1.02 -13.64 8.75
C ARG A 79 2.31 -14.39 8.43
N THR A 80 3.12 -14.66 9.45
CA THR A 80 4.39 -15.38 9.29
C THR A 80 4.16 -16.81 8.80
N CYS A 81 3.27 -17.57 9.44
CA CYS A 81 2.94 -18.93 9.04
C CYS A 81 2.37 -18.98 7.61
N TRP A 82 1.48 -18.05 7.25
CA TRP A 82 0.94 -17.96 5.89
C TRP A 82 2.04 -17.68 4.85
N TYR A 83 2.90 -16.70 5.13
CA TYR A 83 4.03 -16.37 4.28
C TYR A 83 4.92 -17.60 4.08
N VAL A 84 5.38 -18.22 5.17
CA VAL A 84 6.25 -19.41 5.11
C VAL A 84 5.57 -20.56 4.35
N LEU A 85 4.29 -20.81 4.61
CA LEU A 85 3.52 -21.86 3.93
C LEU A 85 3.50 -21.66 2.41
N MET A 86 3.22 -20.44 1.95
CA MET A 86 3.20 -20.12 0.51
C MET A 86 4.55 -20.35 -0.15
N HIS A 87 5.65 -19.99 0.52
CA HIS A 87 6.99 -20.24 0.01
C HIS A 87 7.32 -21.73 -0.02
N VAL A 88 7.03 -22.46 1.06
CA VAL A 88 7.24 -23.91 1.11
C VAL A 88 6.48 -24.62 -0.01
N ILE A 89 5.21 -24.28 -0.23
CA ILE A 89 4.42 -24.86 -1.33
C ILE A 89 5.00 -24.47 -2.69
N ALA A 90 5.40 -23.21 -2.90
CA ALA A 90 6.01 -22.77 -4.16
C ALA A 90 7.29 -23.56 -4.47
N PHE A 91 8.18 -23.73 -3.49
CA PHE A 91 9.46 -24.42 -3.68
C PHE A 91 9.32 -25.94 -3.80
N THR A 92 8.36 -26.55 -3.11
CA THR A 92 8.18 -28.02 -3.12
C THR A 92 7.22 -28.47 -4.20
N CYS A 93 6.01 -27.92 -4.24
CA CYS A 93 4.97 -28.30 -5.19
C CYS A 93 5.17 -27.64 -6.56
N GLY A 94 5.77 -26.45 -6.65
CA GLY A 94 6.01 -25.76 -7.92
C GLY A 94 6.70 -26.64 -8.97
N PRO A 95 7.88 -27.21 -8.66
CA PRO A 95 8.55 -28.16 -9.56
C PRO A 95 7.72 -29.43 -9.81
N ALA A 96 7.08 -29.98 -8.77
CA ALA A 96 6.32 -31.22 -8.86
C ALA A 96 5.07 -31.10 -9.75
N THR A 97 4.49 -29.90 -9.86
CA THR A 97 3.29 -29.63 -10.66
C THR A 97 3.57 -28.76 -11.87
N PHE A 98 4.83 -28.65 -12.30
CA PHE A 98 5.19 -27.84 -13.46
C PHE A 98 4.52 -28.33 -14.74
N SER A 99 3.96 -27.39 -15.49
CA SER A 99 3.55 -27.61 -16.87
C SER A 99 3.65 -26.29 -17.63
N VAL A 100 3.87 -26.36 -18.95
CA VAL A 100 3.93 -25.16 -19.80
C VAL A 100 2.61 -24.35 -19.73
N PRO A 101 1.41 -24.96 -19.78
CA PRO A 101 0.17 -24.21 -19.61
C PRO A 101 0.06 -23.49 -18.26
N ALA A 102 0.51 -24.13 -17.16
CA ALA A 102 0.49 -23.53 -15.83
C ALA A 102 1.49 -22.37 -15.70
N LEU A 103 2.67 -22.47 -16.33
CA LEU A 103 3.63 -21.37 -16.42
C LEU A 103 3.05 -20.18 -17.19
N LEU A 104 2.46 -20.43 -18.37
CA LEU A 104 1.85 -19.38 -19.18
C LEU A 104 0.69 -18.69 -18.45
N LEU A 105 -0.13 -19.47 -17.74
CA LEU A 105 -1.19 -18.94 -16.88
C LEU A 105 -0.61 -18.09 -15.74
N CYS A 106 0.44 -18.57 -15.07
CA CYS A 106 1.14 -17.82 -14.02
C CYS A 106 1.63 -16.47 -14.55
N VAL A 107 2.30 -16.44 -15.70
CA VAL A 107 2.79 -15.19 -16.32
C VAL A 107 1.62 -14.28 -16.72
N GLY A 108 0.57 -14.83 -17.34
CA GLY A 108 -0.60 -14.06 -17.74
C GLY A 108 -1.34 -13.43 -16.56
N LEU A 109 -1.54 -14.19 -15.48
CA LEU A 109 -2.12 -13.69 -14.23
C LEU A 109 -1.18 -12.73 -13.50
N PHE A 110 0.13 -12.98 -13.50
CA PHE A 110 1.10 -12.06 -12.94
C PHE A 110 0.98 -10.69 -13.62
N VAL A 111 1.09 -10.62 -14.95
CA VAL A 111 0.95 -9.35 -15.69
C VAL A 111 -0.42 -8.72 -15.46
N SER A 112 -1.50 -9.51 -15.52
CA SER A 112 -2.85 -8.94 -15.35
C SER A 112 -3.08 -8.39 -13.95
N LEU A 113 -2.74 -9.14 -12.90
CA LEU A 113 -3.04 -8.75 -11.51
C LEU A 113 -1.99 -7.79 -10.92
N GLN A 114 -0.71 -7.95 -11.28
CA GLN A 114 0.36 -7.06 -10.82
C GLN A 114 0.31 -5.72 -11.56
N THR A 115 0.28 -5.73 -12.90
CA THR A 115 0.30 -4.49 -13.69
C THR A 115 -1.00 -3.73 -13.56
N LEU A 116 -2.16 -4.38 -13.78
CA LEU A 116 -3.45 -3.66 -13.71
C LEU A 116 -3.86 -3.42 -12.26
N GLY A 117 -3.68 -4.41 -11.39
CA GLY A 117 -4.16 -4.35 -10.01
C GLY A 117 -3.29 -3.51 -9.09
N ILE A 118 -1.98 -3.74 -9.06
CA ILE A 118 -1.10 -2.97 -8.17
C ILE A 118 -0.62 -1.70 -8.86
N SER A 119 0.05 -1.81 -10.01
CA SER A 119 0.71 -0.67 -10.64
C SER A 119 -0.28 0.37 -11.17
N LEU A 120 -1.30 -0.05 -11.92
CA LEU A 120 -2.27 0.86 -12.52
C LEU A 120 -3.35 1.29 -11.52
N SER A 121 -3.95 0.36 -10.77
CA SER A 121 -5.01 0.67 -9.81
C SER A 121 -4.47 1.20 -8.49
N TYR A 122 -4.04 0.34 -7.57
CA TYR A 122 -3.74 0.72 -6.19
C TYR A 122 -2.70 1.84 -6.12
N HIS A 123 -1.63 1.72 -6.91
CA HIS A 123 -0.54 2.68 -6.94
C HIS A 123 -0.90 3.97 -7.69
N ARG A 124 -1.10 3.91 -9.01
CA ARG A 124 -1.23 5.12 -9.84
C ARG A 124 -2.58 5.80 -9.72
N HIS A 125 -3.68 5.02 -9.68
CA HIS A 125 -5.02 5.58 -9.66
C HIS A 125 -5.51 5.88 -8.25
N LEU A 126 -5.63 4.85 -7.40
CA LEU A 126 -6.23 4.97 -6.08
C LEU A 126 -5.36 5.79 -5.11
N THR A 127 -4.04 5.59 -5.12
CA THR A 127 -3.14 6.36 -4.26
C THR A 127 -2.80 7.73 -4.87
N HIS A 128 -2.24 7.74 -6.08
CA HIS A 128 -1.64 8.95 -6.65
C HIS A 128 -2.53 9.77 -7.57
N ARG A 129 -3.74 9.30 -7.89
CA ARG A 129 -4.68 9.93 -8.83
C ARG A 129 -4.01 10.42 -10.13
N SER A 130 -3.07 9.63 -10.65
CA SER A 130 -2.24 9.98 -11.81
C SER A 130 -3.04 10.10 -13.11
N PHE A 131 -4.24 9.52 -13.15
CA PHE A 131 -5.16 9.60 -14.27
C PHE A 131 -6.61 9.45 -13.79
N GLN A 132 -7.55 9.88 -14.63
CA GLN A 132 -8.98 9.67 -14.47
C GLN A 132 -9.45 8.54 -15.39
N CYS A 133 -10.44 7.76 -14.96
CA CYS A 133 -11.02 6.71 -15.78
C CYS A 133 -12.51 6.54 -15.49
N HIS A 134 -13.20 5.78 -16.34
CA HIS A 134 -14.60 5.45 -16.14
C HIS A 134 -14.77 4.55 -14.90
N LYS A 135 -15.84 4.73 -14.12
CA LYS A 135 -16.00 4.04 -12.83
C LYS A 135 -15.98 2.50 -12.92
N TYR A 136 -16.60 1.92 -13.94
CA TYR A 136 -16.48 0.47 -14.20
C TYR A 136 -15.05 -0.01 -14.45
N PHE A 137 -14.22 0.81 -15.10
CA PHE A 137 -12.82 0.47 -15.30
C PHE A 137 -12.06 0.56 -13.99
N GLU A 138 -12.28 1.60 -13.18
CA GLU A 138 -11.74 1.72 -11.81
C GLU A 138 -12.05 0.45 -10.99
N TYR A 139 -13.32 0.04 -10.96
CA TYR A 139 -13.75 -1.16 -10.23
C TYR A 139 -13.06 -2.42 -10.72
N PHE A 140 -12.97 -2.59 -12.04
CA PHE A 140 -12.28 -3.73 -12.65
C PHE A 140 -10.81 -3.81 -12.21
N ILE A 141 -10.06 -2.71 -12.34
CA ILE A 141 -8.64 -2.70 -11.98
C ILE A 141 -8.43 -2.78 -10.46
N ALA A 142 -9.33 -2.22 -9.64
CA ALA A 142 -9.32 -2.40 -8.18
C ALA A 142 -9.59 -3.85 -7.76
N TYR A 143 -10.48 -4.54 -8.47
CA TYR A 143 -10.73 -5.97 -8.25
C TYR A 143 -9.51 -6.83 -8.62
N CYS A 144 -8.83 -6.52 -9.73
CA CYS A 144 -7.55 -7.15 -10.06
C CYS A 144 -6.51 -6.96 -8.94
N GLY A 145 -6.46 -5.77 -8.33
CA GLY A 145 -5.59 -5.50 -7.18
C GLY A 145 -5.94 -6.36 -5.97
N ALA A 146 -7.25 -6.55 -5.70
CA ALA A 146 -7.70 -7.37 -4.59
C ALA A 146 -7.27 -8.83 -4.75
N LEU A 147 -7.37 -9.38 -5.97
CA LEU A 147 -6.92 -10.74 -6.30
C LEU A 147 -5.40 -10.93 -6.22
N ASN A 148 -4.61 -9.85 -6.15
CA ASN A 148 -3.15 -9.95 -6.04
C ASN A 148 -2.67 -10.31 -4.62
N MET A 149 -3.57 -10.30 -3.63
CA MET A 149 -3.35 -10.74 -2.25
C MET A 149 -2.33 -9.91 -1.44
N GLN A 150 -2.32 -8.58 -1.62
CA GLN A 150 -1.43 -7.66 -0.89
C GLN A 150 -2.16 -6.79 0.16
N GLY A 151 -3.36 -7.21 0.56
CA GLY A 151 -4.30 -6.40 1.35
C GLY A 151 -5.42 -5.82 0.49
N ASN A 152 -6.49 -5.39 1.16
CA ASN A 152 -7.63 -4.74 0.50
C ASN A 152 -7.24 -3.32 0.00
N PRO A 153 -8.01 -2.72 -0.94
CA PRO A 153 -7.66 -1.44 -1.55
C PRO A 153 -7.43 -0.31 -0.55
N ILE A 154 -8.19 -0.30 0.55
CA ILE A 154 -8.13 0.73 1.58
C ILE A 154 -6.83 0.59 2.37
N TRP A 155 -6.55 -0.62 2.89
CA TRP A 155 -5.31 -0.91 3.61
C TRP A 155 -4.07 -0.58 2.77
N TRP A 156 -4.03 -1.08 1.54
CA TRP A 156 -2.85 -0.91 0.67
C TRP A 156 -2.60 0.57 0.37
N THR A 157 -3.64 1.31 -0.04
CA THR A 157 -3.52 2.73 -0.38
C THR A 157 -3.09 3.56 0.83
N MET A 158 -3.67 3.31 2.01
CA MET A 158 -3.28 4.03 3.23
C MET A 158 -1.83 3.74 3.63
N ASN A 159 -1.40 2.48 3.55
CA ASN A 159 0.00 2.13 3.80
C ASN A 159 0.95 2.83 2.83
N HIS A 160 0.61 2.84 1.54
CA HIS A 160 1.44 3.44 0.51
C HIS A 160 1.51 4.97 0.61
N THR A 161 0.38 5.63 0.89
CA THR A 161 0.35 7.07 1.17
C THR A 161 1.24 7.43 2.36
N TRP A 162 1.18 6.64 3.44
CA TRP A 162 2.02 6.86 4.62
C TRP A 162 3.50 6.70 4.29
N HIS A 163 3.86 5.64 3.57
CA HIS A 163 5.23 5.44 3.11
C HIS A 163 5.72 6.63 2.28
N HIS A 164 4.97 7.10 1.29
CA HIS A 164 5.40 8.26 0.50
C HIS A 164 5.60 9.54 1.32
N ARG A 165 4.81 9.73 2.38
CA ARG A 165 4.94 10.88 3.27
C ARG A 165 6.18 10.80 4.16
N PHE A 166 6.50 9.60 4.63
CA PHE A 166 7.52 9.37 5.66
C PHE A 166 8.69 8.51 5.18
N SER A 167 8.82 8.34 3.86
CA SER A 167 9.79 7.47 3.20
C SER A 167 11.18 7.71 3.77
N ASP A 168 11.87 6.63 4.11
CA ASP A 168 13.24 6.68 4.64
C ASP A 168 13.41 7.50 5.94
N THR A 169 12.31 7.70 6.69
CA THR A 169 12.32 8.25 8.05
C THR A 169 11.99 7.18 9.09
N PRO A 170 12.21 7.44 10.39
CA PRO A 170 11.80 6.53 11.46
C PRO A 170 10.30 6.19 11.49
N TRP A 171 9.45 6.96 10.81
CA TRP A 171 8.00 6.75 10.70
C TRP A 171 7.60 5.85 9.52
N ASP A 172 8.53 5.50 8.63
CA ASP A 172 8.26 4.53 7.57
C ASP A 172 8.35 3.10 8.14
N PRO A 173 7.26 2.32 8.10
CA PRO A 173 7.23 0.94 8.60
C PRO A 173 8.23 0.03 7.88
N HIS A 174 8.57 0.31 6.63
CA HIS A 174 9.42 -0.53 5.80
C HIS A 174 10.63 0.23 5.27
N THR A 175 11.17 1.13 6.09
CA THR A 175 12.38 1.86 5.72
C THR A 175 13.59 0.92 5.53
N PRO A 176 14.29 1.02 4.39
CA PRO A 176 15.57 0.34 4.15
C PRO A 176 16.68 0.76 5.09
N ARG A 177 16.55 1.92 5.77
CA ARG A 177 17.53 2.41 6.75
C ARG A 177 17.63 1.55 8.01
N GLU A 178 16.60 0.76 8.28
CA GLU A 178 16.57 -0.24 9.37
C GLU A 178 16.93 -1.66 8.88
N GLY A 179 17.48 -1.76 7.67
CA GLY A 179 17.99 -3.00 7.09
C GLY A 179 17.21 -3.44 5.86
N LEU A 180 17.93 -4.06 4.92
CA LEU A 180 17.36 -4.53 3.66
C LEU A 180 16.26 -5.59 3.87
N TRP A 181 16.48 -6.52 4.80
CA TRP A 181 15.46 -7.52 5.16
C TRP A 181 14.22 -6.88 5.75
N THR A 182 14.39 -5.89 6.61
CA THR A 182 13.30 -5.12 7.23
C THR A 182 12.41 -4.51 6.16
N ALA A 183 12.98 -3.81 5.18
CA ALA A 183 12.24 -3.22 4.07
C ALA A 183 11.64 -4.25 3.10
N HIS A 184 12.33 -5.36 2.88
CA HIS A 184 11.88 -6.38 1.93
C HIS A 184 10.70 -7.20 2.49
N ALA A 185 10.79 -7.69 3.72
CA ALA A 185 9.75 -8.56 4.29
C ALA A 185 9.59 -8.42 5.81
N GLY A 186 10.66 -8.08 6.54
CA GLY A 186 10.67 -8.04 8.00
C GLY A 186 9.55 -7.19 8.61
N TRP A 187 9.27 -6.03 7.99
CA TRP A 187 8.22 -5.12 8.46
C TRP A 187 6.83 -5.76 8.53
N PHE A 188 6.56 -6.73 7.65
CA PHE A 188 5.25 -7.38 7.53
C PHE A 188 4.98 -8.35 8.69
N PHE A 189 6.03 -8.87 9.33
CA PHE A 189 5.95 -9.85 10.41
C PHE A 189 5.83 -9.22 11.80
N GLU A 190 6.12 -7.92 11.95
CA GLU A 190 6.17 -7.26 13.24
C GLU A 190 4.89 -6.46 13.50
N LYS A 191 4.04 -6.93 14.42
CA LYS A 191 2.74 -6.29 14.70
C LYS A 191 2.92 -4.88 15.25
N GLU A 192 3.79 -4.72 16.24
CA GLU A 192 4.04 -3.45 16.91
C GLU A 192 4.70 -2.43 16.00
N ARG A 193 5.55 -2.86 15.05
CA ARG A 193 6.19 -1.95 14.10
C ARG A 193 5.16 -1.17 13.30
N ILE A 194 4.19 -1.88 12.74
CA ILE A 194 3.11 -1.26 11.98
C ILE A 194 2.32 -0.33 12.93
N LEU A 195 1.85 -0.84 14.08
CA LEU A 195 1.08 -0.06 15.07
C LEU A 195 1.78 1.21 15.58
N THR A 196 3.10 1.16 15.75
CA THR A 196 3.87 2.26 16.35
C THR A 196 4.31 3.28 15.31
N LYS A 197 4.68 2.83 14.10
CA LYS A 197 5.15 3.72 13.04
C LYS A 197 4.01 4.32 12.22
N MET A 198 2.81 3.74 12.25
CA MET A 198 1.66 4.15 11.45
C MET A 198 0.31 4.18 12.20
N PRO A 199 0.24 4.75 13.43
CA PRO A 199 -0.95 4.60 14.28
C PRO A 199 -2.24 5.10 13.59
N GLU A 200 -2.17 6.25 12.90
CA GLU A 200 -3.34 6.85 12.24
C GLU A 200 -3.76 6.07 10.98
N ALA A 201 -2.81 5.66 10.14
CA ALA A 201 -3.12 4.87 8.94
C ALA A 201 -3.79 3.52 9.30
N ILE A 202 -3.46 2.95 10.46
CA ILE A 202 -4.04 1.68 10.92
C ILE A 202 -5.43 1.83 11.48
N VAL A 203 -5.66 2.83 12.35
CA VAL A 203 -7.00 3.10 12.90
C VAL A 203 -8.00 3.26 11.77
N VAL A 204 -7.61 4.05 10.77
CA VAL A 204 -8.38 4.32 9.57
C VAL A 204 -8.63 3.04 8.79
N SER A 205 -7.61 2.25 8.48
CA SER A 205 -7.77 1.10 7.59
C SER A 205 -8.37 -0.17 8.22
N HIS A 206 -8.37 -0.31 9.55
CA HIS A 206 -8.85 -1.52 10.25
C HIS A 206 -10.11 -1.31 11.10
N ASN A 207 -10.36 -0.10 11.62
CA ASN A 207 -11.50 0.21 12.49
C ASN A 207 -12.13 1.54 12.07
N TYR A 208 -12.72 1.59 10.87
CA TYR A 208 -13.68 2.64 10.59
C TYR A 208 -14.88 2.45 11.51
N THR A 209 -14.91 3.20 12.62
CA THR A 209 -16.17 3.53 13.29
C THR A 209 -17.09 4.21 12.29
N GLU A 210 -18.38 3.91 12.40
CA GLU A 210 -19.43 4.35 11.47
C GLU A 210 -19.34 5.86 11.12
N PRO A 211 -19.79 6.27 9.92
CA PRO A 211 -19.85 7.67 9.54
C PRO A 211 -20.79 8.42 10.50
N GLY A 212 -20.25 9.30 11.34
CA GLY A 212 -21.05 10.05 12.31
C GLY A 212 -20.30 10.92 13.32
N GLU A 213 -19.03 10.64 13.62
CA GLU A 213 -18.22 11.46 14.55
C GLU A 213 -16.83 11.72 13.97
N GLU A 214 -16.56 12.98 13.59
CA GLU A 214 -15.26 13.68 13.34
C GLU A 214 -14.12 12.99 12.54
N ASN A 215 -14.23 11.72 12.18
CA ASN A 215 -13.19 10.89 11.57
C ASN A 215 -13.30 10.77 10.04
N GLU A 216 -14.27 11.47 9.40
CA GLU A 216 -14.45 11.51 7.94
C GLU A 216 -13.18 11.98 7.19
N VAL A 217 -12.30 12.71 7.87
CA VAL A 217 -11.11 13.35 7.28
C VAL A 217 -10.16 12.33 6.64
N TYR A 218 -10.17 11.07 7.06
CA TYR A 218 -9.15 10.08 6.68
C TYR A 218 -9.57 9.00 5.68
N LEU A 219 -10.83 9.00 5.22
CA LEU A 219 -11.28 8.02 4.23
C LEU A 219 -10.61 8.27 2.86
N PRO A 220 -10.06 7.25 2.17
CA PRO A 220 -9.62 7.40 0.80
C PRO A 220 -10.74 7.95 -0.09
N TRP A 221 -10.40 8.81 -1.04
CA TRP A 221 -11.37 9.46 -1.91
C TRP A 221 -12.27 8.47 -2.66
N PHE A 222 -11.70 7.37 -3.15
CA PHE A 222 -12.43 6.35 -3.89
C PHE A 222 -13.50 5.67 -3.04
N TYR A 223 -13.27 5.58 -1.73
CA TYR A 223 -14.23 5.03 -0.80
C TYR A 223 -15.40 5.99 -0.61
N ARG A 224 -15.13 7.30 -0.47
CA ARG A 224 -16.20 8.31 -0.32
C ARG A 224 -17.11 8.35 -1.54
N GLU A 225 -16.55 8.14 -2.72
CA GLU A 225 -17.32 8.10 -3.97
C GLU A 225 -18.11 6.80 -4.16
N SER A 226 -17.66 5.68 -3.56
CA SER A 226 -18.21 4.35 -3.86
C SER A 226 -18.07 3.38 -2.68
N PRO A 227 -18.63 3.72 -1.52
CA PRO A 227 -18.42 2.96 -0.29
C PRO A 227 -18.89 1.51 -0.45
N GLU A 228 -20.03 1.28 -1.09
CA GLU A 228 -20.62 -0.05 -1.24
C GLU A 228 -19.71 -1.02 -2.00
N PHE A 229 -19.04 -0.55 -3.05
CA PHE A 229 -18.12 -1.38 -3.84
C PHE A 229 -16.87 -1.74 -3.02
N TYR A 230 -16.28 -0.76 -2.33
CA TYR A 230 -15.04 -0.99 -1.57
C TYR A 230 -15.29 -1.73 -0.25
N ASP A 231 -16.47 -1.58 0.35
CA ASP A 231 -16.94 -2.42 1.46
C ASP A 231 -17.13 -3.86 1.02
N PHE A 232 -17.81 -4.09 -0.12
CA PHE A 232 -17.95 -5.43 -0.71
C PHE A 232 -16.57 -6.10 -0.91
N LEU A 233 -15.62 -5.40 -1.54
CA LEU A 233 -14.27 -5.94 -1.75
C LEU A 233 -13.53 -6.24 -0.44
N ARG A 234 -13.70 -5.39 0.59
CA ARG A 234 -13.06 -5.56 1.89
C ARG A 234 -13.64 -6.75 2.65
N GLU A 235 -14.96 -6.82 2.74
CA GLU A 235 -15.68 -7.82 3.53
C GLU A 235 -15.63 -9.20 2.89
N THR A 236 -15.65 -9.26 1.57
CA THR A 236 -15.55 -10.52 0.81
C THR A 236 -14.14 -10.82 0.32
N TYR A 237 -13.13 -10.08 0.80
CA TYR A 237 -11.74 -10.17 0.34
C TYR A 237 -11.22 -11.61 0.22
N TYR A 238 -11.33 -12.41 1.28
CA TYR A 238 -10.87 -13.80 1.26
C TYR A 238 -11.73 -14.73 0.39
N LEU A 239 -13.02 -14.42 0.22
CA LEU A 239 -13.91 -15.20 -0.64
C LEU A 239 -13.50 -15.10 -2.12
N HIS A 240 -13.02 -13.94 -2.56
CA HIS A 240 -12.49 -13.76 -3.91
C HIS A 240 -11.26 -14.65 -4.19
N HIS A 241 -10.39 -14.81 -3.20
CA HIS A 241 -9.22 -15.69 -3.30
C HIS A 241 -9.64 -17.17 -3.35
N ILE A 242 -10.59 -17.58 -2.50
CA ILE A 242 -11.15 -18.93 -2.52
C ILE A 242 -11.80 -19.21 -3.88
N ALA A 243 -12.58 -18.27 -4.41
CA ALA A 243 -13.20 -18.38 -5.73
C ALA A 243 -12.14 -18.52 -6.84
N LEU A 244 -11.04 -17.76 -6.78
CA LEU A 244 -9.94 -17.89 -7.72
C LEU A 244 -9.27 -19.27 -7.64
N VAL A 245 -9.01 -19.80 -6.43
CA VAL A 245 -8.45 -21.14 -6.26
C VAL A 245 -9.36 -22.21 -6.85
N ILE A 246 -10.67 -22.14 -6.58
CA ILE A 246 -11.66 -23.08 -7.12
C ILE A 246 -11.67 -23.01 -8.65
N LEU A 247 -11.71 -21.80 -9.22
CA LEU A 247 -11.69 -21.60 -10.67
C LEU A 247 -10.43 -22.19 -11.30
N LEU A 248 -9.25 -21.92 -10.74
CA LEU A 248 -7.99 -22.47 -11.22
C LEU A 248 -7.96 -24.00 -11.17
N TYR A 249 -8.47 -24.57 -10.07
CA TYR A 249 -8.58 -26.02 -9.93
C TYR A 249 -9.50 -26.64 -10.99
N MET A 250 -10.64 -26.01 -11.26
CA MET A 250 -11.57 -26.47 -12.30
C MET A 250 -10.97 -26.38 -13.71
N LEU A 251 -10.09 -25.40 -13.97
CA LEU A 251 -9.49 -25.19 -15.29
C LEU A 251 -8.28 -26.09 -15.59
N GLY A 252 -7.50 -26.46 -14.58
CA GLY A 252 -6.28 -27.25 -14.80
C GLY A 252 -5.72 -27.95 -13.56
N GLY A 253 -6.59 -28.22 -12.58
CA GLY A 253 -6.26 -28.95 -11.36
C GLY A 253 -5.19 -28.27 -10.50
N TRP A 254 -4.47 -29.07 -9.72
CA TRP A 254 -3.44 -28.56 -8.80
C TRP A 254 -2.28 -27.85 -9.49
N SER A 255 -1.95 -28.21 -10.74
CA SER A 255 -0.92 -27.50 -11.51
C SER A 255 -1.27 -26.02 -11.67
N PHE A 256 -2.53 -25.72 -11.99
CA PHE A 256 -3.00 -24.34 -12.18
C PHE A 256 -3.14 -23.60 -10.84
N VAL A 257 -3.55 -24.29 -9.77
CA VAL A 257 -3.59 -23.69 -8.43
C VAL A 257 -2.18 -23.32 -7.95
N VAL A 258 -1.24 -24.28 -7.99
CA VAL A 258 0.12 -24.04 -7.50
C VAL A 258 0.80 -22.93 -8.29
N TRP A 259 0.70 -22.93 -9.62
CA TRP A 259 1.36 -21.91 -10.43
C TRP A 259 0.59 -20.58 -10.49
N GLY A 260 -0.70 -20.63 -10.78
CA GLY A 260 -1.55 -19.43 -10.96
C GLY A 260 -1.88 -18.70 -9.66
N PHE A 261 -1.91 -19.40 -8.53
CA PHE A 261 -2.18 -18.79 -7.22
C PHE A 261 -0.90 -18.66 -6.39
N VAL A 262 -0.21 -19.77 -6.08
CA VAL A 262 0.87 -19.80 -5.08
C VAL A 262 2.20 -19.23 -5.60
N VAL A 263 2.76 -19.81 -6.66
CA VAL A 263 4.03 -19.34 -7.25
C VAL A 263 3.89 -17.89 -7.71
N ARG A 264 2.81 -17.58 -8.42
CA ARG A 264 2.48 -16.20 -8.82
C ARG A 264 2.43 -15.25 -7.63
N PHE A 265 1.77 -15.63 -6.53
CA PHE A 265 1.73 -14.80 -5.32
C PHE A 265 3.12 -14.52 -4.77
N VAL A 266 3.96 -15.55 -4.62
CA VAL A 266 5.33 -15.40 -4.11
C VAL A 266 6.15 -14.45 -5.00
N VAL A 267 6.07 -14.62 -6.32
CA VAL A 267 6.77 -13.75 -7.28
C VAL A 267 6.27 -12.30 -7.19
N SER A 268 4.94 -12.09 -7.19
CA SER A 268 4.34 -10.75 -7.05
C SER A 268 4.71 -10.07 -5.73
N LEU A 269 4.72 -10.83 -4.63
CA LEU A 269 5.08 -10.33 -3.31
C LEU A 269 6.52 -9.85 -3.28
N HIS A 270 7.47 -10.65 -3.79
CA HIS A 270 8.87 -10.25 -3.90
C HIS A 270 9.10 -9.11 -4.89
N GLY A 271 8.30 -9.04 -5.96
CA GLY A 271 8.30 -7.93 -6.91
C GLY A 271 8.00 -6.58 -6.26
N VAL A 272 6.93 -6.50 -5.47
CA VAL A 272 6.59 -5.28 -4.72
C VAL A 272 7.59 -5.03 -3.59
N SER A 273 8.00 -6.07 -2.88
CA SER A 273 9.01 -5.97 -1.82
C SER A 273 10.34 -5.43 -2.33
N ALA A 274 10.72 -5.76 -3.58
CA ALA A 274 11.90 -5.23 -4.24
C ALA A 274 11.84 -3.71 -4.50
N VAL A 275 10.64 -3.16 -4.71
CA VAL A 275 10.44 -1.71 -4.79
C VAL A 275 10.76 -1.06 -3.45
N ASN A 276 10.23 -1.60 -2.34
CA ASN A 276 10.47 -1.04 -1.00
C ASN A 276 11.92 -1.16 -0.54
N SER A 277 12.67 -2.13 -1.08
CA SER A 277 14.01 -2.50 -0.61
C SER A 277 15.08 -2.13 -1.63
N PHE A 278 15.23 -2.93 -2.70
CA PHE A 278 16.28 -2.76 -3.69
C PHE A 278 16.20 -1.40 -4.40
N ALA A 279 15.01 -0.87 -4.68
CA ALA A 279 14.89 0.42 -5.33
C ALA A 279 15.34 1.60 -4.46
N HIS A 280 15.58 1.43 -3.16
CA HIS A 280 16.12 2.50 -2.31
C HIS A 280 17.63 2.37 -2.06
N VAL A 281 18.23 1.21 -2.35
CA VAL A 281 19.65 0.96 -2.11
C VAL A 281 20.47 0.81 -3.39
N TRP A 282 19.84 0.39 -4.49
CA TRP A 282 20.53 0.02 -5.73
C TRP A 282 19.83 0.59 -6.97
N GLY A 283 20.55 1.45 -7.70
CA GLY A 283 20.07 2.05 -8.95
C GLY A 283 20.62 3.46 -9.16
N GLU A 284 20.00 4.19 -10.11
CA GLU A 284 20.34 5.57 -10.43
C GLU A 284 19.35 6.55 -9.78
N ALA A 285 19.84 7.70 -9.30
CA ALA A 285 19.00 8.76 -8.76
C ALA A 285 19.14 10.04 -9.62
N PRO A 286 18.54 10.09 -10.81
CA PRO A 286 18.69 11.24 -11.72
C PRO A 286 17.90 12.48 -11.25
N PHE A 287 16.92 12.29 -10.36
CA PHE A 287 16.11 13.36 -9.80
C PHE A 287 16.41 13.52 -8.32
N LYS A 288 16.38 14.76 -7.82
CA LYS A 288 16.50 15.03 -6.39
C LYS A 288 15.14 14.80 -5.73
N THR A 289 14.92 13.59 -5.23
CA THR A 289 13.80 13.22 -4.36
C THR A 289 14.28 13.31 -2.90
N GLY A 290 13.40 13.62 -1.96
CA GLY A 290 13.77 13.82 -0.54
C GLY A 290 14.10 12.53 0.23
N ASP A 291 14.09 11.40 -0.48
CA ASP A 291 14.25 10.03 -0.01
C ASP A 291 15.42 9.35 -0.75
N ASP A 292 15.68 8.08 -0.45
CA ASP A 292 16.77 7.30 -1.03
C ASP A 292 16.36 6.55 -2.32
N SER A 293 15.17 6.81 -2.86
CA SER A 293 14.60 6.18 -4.06
C SER A 293 15.51 6.24 -5.28
N LYS A 294 15.56 5.14 -6.05
CA LYS A 294 16.43 4.94 -7.22
C LYS A 294 15.69 4.22 -8.34
N ASN A 295 16.07 4.54 -9.57
CA ASN A 295 15.65 3.86 -10.77
C ASN A 295 16.45 2.56 -10.94
N ASN A 296 15.75 1.44 -11.08
CA ASN A 296 16.36 0.13 -11.30
C ASN A 296 15.53 -0.69 -12.30
N VAL A 297 16.13 -1.00 -13.45
CA VAL A 297 15.46 -1.75 -14.54
C VAL A 297 15.05 -3.16 -14.13
N TRP A 298 15.87 -3.83 -13.30
CA TRP A 298 15.57 -5.18 -12.84
C TRP A 298 14.39 -5.19 -11.88
N VAL A 299 14.33 -4.21 -10.97
CA VAL A 299 13.17 -4.03 -10.09
C VAL A 299 11.93 -3.70 -10.91
N ALA A 300 12.03 -2.84 -11.93
CA ALA A 300 10.92 -2.51 -12.80
C ALA A 300 10.35 -3.77 -13.51
N MET A 301 11.21 -4.66 -14.01
CA MET A 301 10.78 -5.89 -14.69
C MET A 301 10.02 -6.87 -13.79
N VAL A 302 10.35 -6.95 -12.50
CA VAL A 302 9.72 -7.91 -11.57
C VAL A 302 8.57 -7.31 -10.75
N SER A 303 8.37 -6.00 -10.83
CA SER A 303 7.31 -5.29 -10.08
C SER A 303 6.15 -4.81 -10.96
N SER A 304 6.33 -4.83 -12.29
CA SER A 304 5.40 -4.26 -13.28
C SER A 304 4.95 -5.25 -14.32
#